data_AF-A0A3C0B1U1-F1
#
_entry.id   AF-A0A3C0B1U1-F1
#
_cell.length_a   1.000
_cell.length_b   1.000
_cell.length_c   1.000
_cell.angle_alpha   90.00
_cell.angle_beta   90.00
_cell.angle_gamma   90.00
#
_symmetry.space_group_name_H-M   'P 1'
#
loop_
_entity.id
_entity.type
_entity.pdbx_description
1 polymer ?
#
loop_
_entity_poly.entity_id
_entity_poly.type
_entity_poly.pdbx_seq_one_letter_code
_entity_poly.pdbx_strand_id
1 'polypeptide(L)'
;MNQDYIKPDNWSIIEEGFDAESVKSSESLFSIGNGAMGQRANFEENYTGETFQGSYIAGIYYPDKTKVGWWKNGYPKYFAKVLNAPNWIGIDIEINDENLDLNNCKEVKNFRRELNMKEGWYNRSFEATLQNGTEIAVNIRRFLCMNLDEVGVINYEITAINKDTKIVFKPYIDAGVTNEDANWEEKFWEPLEVKRNGNAAYITAQTFKTHFKVTTFMQNTIFVNDKNGNISPSNIKTGTDKIQLSFDVIIA
;
A
#
# COMPACT_ATOMS: atom_id res chain seq x y z
N MET A 1 8.73 24.81 9.37
CA MET A 1 9.64 24.88 8.22
C MET A 1 8.77 24.60 7.00
N ASN A 2 8.50 25.59 6.15
CA ASN A 2 7.65 25.37 4.97
C ASN A 2 8.51 24.62 3.94
N GLN A 3 8.24 23.34 3.74
CA GLN A 3 8.87 22.58 2.66
C GLN A 3 8.15 22.94 1.36
N ASP A 4 8.83 23.61 0.44
CA ASP A 4 8.29 24.08 -0.84
C ASP A 4 8.63 23.09 -1.96
N TYR A 5 8.11 21.86 -1.83
CA TYR A 5 8.36 20.75 -2.77
C TYR A 5 7.09 20.33 -3.54
N ILE A 6 5.97 21.01 -3.27
CA ILE A 6 4.68 20.76 -3.89
C ILE A 6 4.40 21.85 -4.92
N LYS A 7 4.13 21.45 -6.15
CA LYS A 7 3.74 22.35 -7.22
C LYS A 7 2.23 22.60 -7.20
N PRO A 8 1.80 23.87 -7.24
CA PRO A 8 0.39 24.21 -7.29
C PRO A 8 -0.22 23.90 -8.66
N ASP A 9 -1.41 23.30 -8.66
CA ASP A 9 -2.30 23.20 -9.80
C ASP A 9 -3.74 23.42 -9.33
N ASN A 10 -4.63 23.82 -10.24
CA ASN A 10 -6.03 24.11 -9.89
C ASN A 10 -6.79 22.90 -9.36
N TRP A 11 -6.45 21.69 -9.83
CA TRP A 11 -7.13 20.46 -9.49
C TRP A 11 -6.20 19.35 -9.05
N SER A 12 -4.89 19.60 -9.03
CA SER A 12 -3.91 18.61 -8.61
C SER A 12 -2.98 19.12 -7.52
N ILE A 13 -2.59 18.20 -6.64
CA ILE A 13 -1.39 18.34 -5.81
C ILE A 13 -0.29 17.57 -6.52
N ILE A 14 0.86 18.20 -6.79
CA ILE A 14 1.94 17.60 -7.57
C ILE A 14 3.25 17.66 -6.77
N GLU A 15 3.93 16.53 -6.63
CA GLU A 15 5.31 16.42 -6.14
C GLU A 15 6.18 15.95 -7.31
N GLU A 16 7.33 16.58 -7.51
CA GLU A 16 8.31 16.18 -8.52
C GLU A 16 9.69 16.02 -7.90
N GLY A 17 10.43 15.02 -8.35
CA GLY A 17 11.66 14.57 -7.70
C GLY A 17 11.36 13.61 -6.54
N PHE A 18 12.25 12.64 -6.34
CA PHE A 18 12.15 11.72 -5.22
C PHE A 18 13.06 12.23 -4.09
N ASP A 19 12.47 12.46 -2.92
CA ASP A 19 13.17 12.79 -1.69
C ASP A 19 12.73 11.81 -0.59
N ALA A 20 13.67 11.03 -0.06
CA ALA A 20 13.38 10.03 0.96
C ALA A 20 12.89 10.68 2.28
N GLU A 21 13.32 11.91 2.57
CA GLU A 21 12.93 12.62 3.80
C GLU A 21 11.48 13.13 3.74
N SER A 22 10.93 13.35 2.54
CA SER A 22 9.56 13.84 2.35
C SER A 22 8.51 12.72 2.40
N VAL A 23 8.90 11.45 2.29
CA VAL A 23 7.97 10.33 2.05
C VAL A 23 6.85 10.27 3.09
N LYS A 24 7.15 10.31 4.39
CA LYS A 24 6.13 10.25 5.45
C LYS A 24 5.14 11.44 5.42
N SER A 25 5.60 12.62 5.00
CA SER A 25 4.76 13.80 4.78
C SER A 25 3.89 13.63 3.53
N SER A 26 4.48 13.21 2.41
CA SER A 26 3.78 12.98 1.14
C SER A 26 2.75 11.85 1.24
N GLU A 27 3.02 10.81 2.03
CA GLU A 27 2.03 9.78 2.36
C GLU A 27 0.75 10.36 2.97
N SER A 28 0.88 11.39 3.80
CA SER A 28 -0.27 12.08 4.40
C SER A 28 -0.96 12.97 3.37
N LEU A 29 -0.20 13.81 2.67
CA LEU A 29 -0.73 14.80 1.74
C LEU A 29 -1.48 14.17 0.56
N PHE A 30 -1.01 13.03 0.05
CA PHE A 30 -1.58 12.34 -1.11
C PHE A 30 -2.52 11.19 -0.72
N SER A 31 -2.96 11.13 0.55
CA SER A 31 -3.93 10.13 1.01
C SER A 31 -5.24 10.20 0.21
N ILE A 32 -5.86 9.04 0.00
CA ILE A 32 -7.16 8.92 -0.68
C ILE A 32 -8.20 8.29 0.27
N GLY A 33 -9.48 8.60 0.05
CA GLY A 33 -10.58 8.10 0.87
C GLY A 33 -11.92 8.20 0.15
N ASN A 34 -12.84 7.28 0.43
CA ASN A 34 -14.23 7.30 -0.08
C ASN A 34 -15.28 7.44 1.05
N GLY A 35 -14.85 7.69 2.28
CA GLY A 35 -15.72 7.80 3.46
C GLY A 35 -15.93 6.46 4.19
N ALA A 36 -15.92 5.34 3.48
CA ALA A 36 -15.96 4.00 4.08
C ALA A 36 -14.56 3.49 4.44
N MET A 37 -13.56 3.79 3.63
CA MET A 37 -12.15 3.50 3.89
C MET A 37 -11.23 4.64 3.44
N GLY A 38 -10.01 4.63 3.98
CA GLY A 38 -8.95 5.57 3.66
C GLY A 38 -7.60 4.88 3.56
N GLN A 39 -6.73 5.38 2.68
CA GLN A 39 -5.42 4.81 2.42
C GLN A 39 -4.39 5.93 2.31
N ARG A 40 -3.36 5.86 3.15
CA ARG A 40 -2.18 6.75 3.02
C ARG A 40 -1.49 6.50 1.69
N ALA A 41 -0.80 7.51 1.17
CA ALA A 41 0.04 7.44 -0.02
C ALA A 41 1.34 6.64 0.14
N ASN A 42 1.27 5.53 0.89
CA ASN A 42 2.31 4.51 0.95
C ASN A 42 2.52 3.91 -0.44
N PHE A 43 3.75 3.52 -0.73
CA PHE A 43 4.09 2.78 -1.93
C PHE A 43 3.51 1.35 -1.86
N GLU A 44 3.09 0.85 -3.00
CA GLU A 44 2.56 -0.49 -3.17
C GLU A 44 3.68 -1.53 -3.05
N GLU A 45 4.83 -1.25 -3.68
CA GLU A 45 6.06 -2.03 -3.56
C GLU A 45 6.80 -1.80 -2.24
N ASN A 46 7.76 -2.68 -1.97
CA ASN A 46 8.63 -2.58 -0.82
C ASN A 46 9.37 -1.24 -0.77
N TYR A 47 9.38 -0.60 0.40
CA TYR A 47 10.14 0.62 0.66
C TYR A 47 10.81 0.51 2.02
N THR A 48 12.16 0.51 2.04
CA THR A 48 12.92 0.33 3.30
C THR A 48 13.25 1.64 4.01
N GLY A 49 12.94 2.78 3.42
CA GLY A 49 13.09 4.09 4.05
C GLY A 49 12.01 4.36 5.10
N GLU A 50 12.10 5.53 5.75
CA GLU A 50 11.11 5.96 6.73
C GLU A 50 9.72 6.14 6.08
N THR A 51 8.73 5.42 6.61
CA THR A 51 7.34 5.38 6.12
C THR A 51 6.38 5.27 7.31
N PHE A 52 5.13 5.66 7.12
CA PHE A 52 4.05 5.37 8.06
C PHE A 52 2.95 4.63 7.31
N GLN A 53 2.92 3.31 7.43
CA GLN A 53 1.89 2.49 6.80
C GLN A 53 0.52 2.77 7.44
N GLY A 54 -0.50 3.05 6.61
CA GLY A 54 -1.85 3.26 7.13
C GLY A 54 -2.96 3.00 6.11
N SER A 55 -3.78 2.00 6.42
CA SER A 55 -5.09 1.74 5.83
C SER A 55 -6.13 1.86 6.95
N TYR A 56 -7.31 2.44 6.69
CA TYR A 56 -8.31 2.67 7.72
C TYR A 56 -9.70 2.35 7.20
N ILE A 57 -10.55 1.78 8.06
CA ILE A 57 -11.96 1.49 7.75
C ILE A 57 -12.84 2.26 8.74
N ALA A 58 -13.80 3.01 8.22
CA ALA A 58 -14.69 3.84 9.01
C ALA A 58 -15.50 3.00 10.01
N GLY A 59 -15.62 3.52 11.24
CA GLY A 59 -16.35 2.85 12.32
C GLY A 59 -15.60 1.70 13.00
N ILE A 60 -14.46 1.26 12.48
CA ILE A 60 -13.63 0.23 13.12
C ILE A 60 -12.65 0.89 14.08
N TYR A 61 -12.87 0.65 15.37
CA TYR A 61 -12.03 1.21 16.43
C TYR A 61 -11.63 0.14 17.46
N TYR A 62 -10.60 0.49 18.24
CA TYR A 62 -10.14 -0.32 19.37
C TYR A 62 -10.09 0.51 20.65
N PRO A 63 -10.64 0.00 21.76
CA PRO A 63 -10.56 0.64 23.07
C PRO A 63 -9.18 0.39 23.68
N ASP A 64 -8.21 1.25 23.36
CA ASP A 64 -6.87 1.16 23.91
C ASP A 64 -6.84 1.68 25.35
N LYS A 65 -6.22 0.94 26.27
CA LYS A 65 -6.28 1.24 27.69
C LYS A 65 -5.60 2.58 27.96
N THR A 66 -6.27 3.46 28.70
CA THR A 66 -5.76 4.78 29.04
C THR A 66 -4.38 4.68 29.70
N LYS A 67 -3.39 5.36 29.13
CA LYS A 67 -2.03 5.49 29.65
C LYS A 67 -1.80 6.96 30.00
N VAL A 68 -1.63 7.25 31.29
CA VAL A 68 -1.45 8.60 31.83
C VAL A 68 -0.37 8.57 32.91
N GLY A 69 0.29 9.71 33.15
CA GLY A 69 1.29 9.81 34.22
C GLY A 69 0.68 9.59 35.61
N TRP A 70 -0.48 10.20 35.89
CA TRP A 70 -1.18 10.08 37.18
C TRP A 70 -2.70 10.06 36.95
N TRP A 71 -3.40 9.12 37.60
CA TRP A 71 -4.84 8.98 37.45
C TRP A 71 -5.61 10.14 38.12
N LYS A 72 -6.73 10.55 37.51
CA LYS A 72 -7.66 11.56 38.05
C LYS A 72 -9.10 11.08 37.96
N ASN A 73 -9.94 11.50 38.89
CA ASN A 73 -11.37 11.20 38.86
C ASN A 73 -12.00 11.78 37.59
N GLY A 74 -12.73 10.93 36.87
CA GLY A 74 -13.36 11.29 35.59
C GLY A 74 -12.54 10.92 34.35
N TYR A 75 -11.30 10.41 34.48
CA TYR A 75 -10.57 9.93 33.32
C TYR A 75 -11.26 8.72 32.65
N PRO A 76 -11.30 8.70 31.30
CA PRO A 76 -11.90 7.59 30.58
C PRO A 76 -11.07 6.32 30.80
N LYS A 77 -11.74 5.17 30.78
CA LYS A 77 -11.08 3.86 30.94
C LYS A 77 -10.23 3.48 29.71
N TYR A 78 -10.57 4.01 28.54
CA TYR A 78 -9.89 3.75 27.28
C TYR A 78 -9.89 5.01 26.40
N PHE A 79 -8.99 5.01 25.43
CA PHE A 79 -8.96 5.92 24.30
C PHE A 79 -9.34 5.14 23.04
N ALA A 80 -10.44 5.50 22.39
CA ALA A 80 -10.84 4.85 21.15
C ALA A 80 -9.92 5.33 20.01
N LYS A 81 -9.26 4.38 19.34
CA LYS A 81 -8.40 4.66 18.19
C LYS A 81 -8.96 3.96 16.96
N VAL A 82 -8.95 4.67 15.83
CA VAL A 82 -9.14 4.01 14.52
C VAL A 82 -7.87 3.21 14.25
N LEU A 83 -8.03 1.97 13.80
CA LEU A 83 -6.91 1.05 13.62
C LEU A 83 -6.36 1.15 12.21
N ASN A 84 -5.04 0.97 12.08
CA ASN A 84 -4.45 0.45 10.87
C ASN A 84 -5.10 -0.90 10.56
N ALA A 85 -5.91 -0.93 9.50
CA ALA A 85 -6.59 -2.10 8.98
C ALA A 85 -5.61 -2.98 8.18
N PRO A 86 -5.95 -4.24 7.91
CA PRO A 86 -5.13 -5.09 7.05
C PRO A 86 -4.73 -4.39 5.75
N ASN A 87 -3.47 -4.54 5.36
CA ASN A 87 -2.93 -3.94 4.15
C ASN A 87 -3.55 -4.62 2.91
N TRP A 88 -4.07 -3.81 2.00
CA TRP A 88 -4.68 -4.27 0.75
C TRP A 88 -3.92 -3.83 -0.50
N ILE A 89 -2.97 -2.88 -0.38
CA ILE A 89 -2.27 -2.30 -1.53
C ILE A 89 -0.94 -2.97 -1.89
N GLY A 90 -0.51 -3.95 -1.09
CA GLY A 90 0.83 -4.51 -1.18
C GLY A 90 1.08 -5.23 -2.51
N ILE A 91 2.11 -4.82 -3.24
CA ILE A 91 2.58 -5.45 -4.48
C ILE A 91 4.12 -5.42 -4.47
N ASP A 92 4.75 -6.42 -3.87
CA ASP A 92 6.21 -6.52 -3.98
C ASP A 92 6.58 -6.80 -5.45
N ILE A 93 7.66 -6.19 -5.94
CA ILE A 93 8.13 -6.36 -7.30
C ILE A 93 9.56 -6.87 -7.25
N GLU A 94 9.85 -7.93 -8.02
CA GLU A 94 11.21 -8.42 -8.26
C GLU A 94 11.54 -8.31 -9.75
N ILE A 95 12.72 -7.81 -10.07
CA ILE A 95 13.17 -7.46 -11.41
C ILE A 95 14.57 -8.05 -11.58
N ASN A 96 14.68 -9.08 -12.43
CA ASN A 96 15.92 -9.84 -12.62
C ASN A 96 16.57 -10.23 -11.26
N ASP A 97 15.76 -10.88 -10.40
CA ASP A 97 16.13 -11.37 -9.07
C ASP A 97 16.50 -10.29 -8.03
N GLU A 98 16.26 -9.00 -8.31
CA GLU A 98 16.41 -7.89 -7.37
C GLU A 98 15.04 -7.30 -6.98
N ASN A 99 14.78 -7.05 -5.69
CA ASN A 99 13.54 -6.39 -5.27
C ASN A 99 13.59 -4.89 -5.62
N LEU A 100 12.50 -4.39 -6.21
CA LEU A 100 12.32 -2.95 -6.38
C LEU A 100 12.12 -2.30 -5.01
N ASP A 101 12.98 -1.34 -4.71
CA ASP A 101 12.92 -0.50 -3.53
C ASP A 101 13.53 0.86 -3.87
N LEU A 102 12.71 1.90 -3.94
CA LEU A 102 13.17 3.24 -4.32
C LEU A 102 14.21 3.81 -3.37
N ASN A 103 14.25 3.37 -2.11
CA ASN A 103 15.26 3.79 -1.14
C ASN A 103 16.66 3.26 -1.48
N ASN A 104 16.75 2.13 -2.20
CA ASN A 104 17.99 1.43 -2.52
C ASN A 104 18.30 1.36 -4.02
N CYS A 105 17.46 1.95 -4.87
CA CYS A 105 17.76 2.06 -6.30
C CYS A 105 19.05 2.85 -6.52
N LYS A 106 19.83 2.48 -7.53
CA LYS A 106 21.06 3.20 -7.90
C LYS A 106 20.74 4.63 -8.34
N GLU A 107 19.61 4.82 -9.00
CA GLU A 107 19.14 6.12 -9.43
C GLU A 107 17.62 6.11 -9.59
N VAL A 108 16.96 7.23 -9.25
CA VAL A 108 15.54 7.47 -9.52
C VAL A 108 15.43 8.80 -10.28
N LYS A 109 14.78 8.78 -11.44
CA LYS A 109 14.57 9.93 -12.33
C LYS A 109 13.10 10.12 -12.63
N ASN A 110 12.74 11.31 -13.10
CA ASN A 110 11.40 11.65 -13.57
C ASN A 110 10.30 11.26 -12.56
N PHE A 111 10.64 11.25 -11.26
CA PHE A 111 9.69 10.95 -10.21
C PHE A 111 8.64 12.04 -10.17
N ARG A 112 7.38 11.65 -10.25
CA ARG A 112 6.24 12.53 -10.12
C ARG A 112 5.12 11.82 -9.38
N ARG A 113 4.57 12.47 -8.37
CA ARG A 113 3.38 12.04 -7.64
C ARG A 113 2.29 13.08 -7.83
N GLU A 114 1.08 12.63 -8.10
CA GLU A 114 -0.07 13.49 -8.33
C GLU A 114 -1.29 12.96 -7.60
N LEU A 115 -1.98 13.84 -6.87
CA LEU A 115 -3.35 13.61 -6.43
C LEU A 115 -4.25 14.52 -7.28
N ASN A 116 -5.01 13.92 -8.19
CA ASN A 116 -6.02 14.64 -8.96
C ASN A 116 -7.30 14.73 -8.13
N MET A 117 -7.58 15.91 -7.60
CA MET A 117 -8.72 16.19 -6.72
C MET A 117 -10.05 16.24 -7.48
N LYS A 118 -10.02 16.47 -8.79
CA LYS A 118 -11.23 16.54 -9.63
C LYS A 118 -11.79 15.15 -9.92
N GLU A 119 -10.92 14.21 -10.25
CA GLU A 119 -11.28 12.84 -10.62
C GLU A 119 -11.08 11.84 -9.46
N GLY A 120 -10.38 12.22 -8.39
CA GLY A 120 -10.26 11.44 -7.17
C GLY A 120 -9.26 10.29 -7.24
N TRP A 121 -8.24 10.38 -8.09
CA TRP A 121 -7.18 9.37 -8.20
C TRP A 121 -5.82 9.87 -7.75
N TYR A 122 -5.01 8.93 -7.28
CA TYR A 122 -3.58 9.08 -7.03
C TYR A 122 -2.80 8.46 -8.20
N ASN A 123 -1.75 9.13 -8.64
CA ASN A 123 -0.81 8.60 -9.63
C ASN A 123 0.64 8.83 -9.17
N ARG A 124 1.50 7.85 -9.39
CA ARG A 124 2.95 7.98 -9.19
C ARG A 124 3.66 7.40 -10.40
N SER A 125 4.60 8.15 -10.96
CA SER A 125 5.42 7.72 -12.08
C SER A 125 6.88 7.99 -11.80
N PHE A 126 7.77 7.13 -12.26
CA PHE A 126 9.21 7.32 -12.14
C PHE A 126 9.97 6.42 -13.12
N GLU A 127 11.23 6.76 -13.36
CA GLU A 127 12.22 5.87 -13.95
C GLU A 127 13.21 5.47 -12.86
N ALA A 128 13.61 4.20 -12.83
CA ALA A 128 14.56 3.70 -11.85
C ALA A 128 15.65 2.86 -12.50
N THR A 129 16.90 3.06 -12.05
CA THR A 129 18.02 2.16 -12.33
C THR A 129 18.25 1.32 -11.08
N LEU A 130 18.06 0.01 -11.19
CA LEU A 130 18.32 -0.95 -10.12
C LEU A 130 19.83 -1.21 -9.95
N GLN A 131 20.25 -1.83 -8.84
CA GLN A 131 21.65 -2.15 -8.58
C GLN A 131 22.23 -3.12 -9.61
N ASN A 132 21.41 -4.05 -10.12
CA ASN A 132 21.74 -4.94 -11.24
C ASN A 132 21.79 -4.24 -12.62
N GLY A 133 21.64 -2.91 -12.65
CA GLY A 133 21.71 -2.08 -13.85
C GLY A 133 20.51 -2.22 -14.80
N THR A 134 19.40 -2.82 -14.34
CA THR A 134 18.14 -2.80 -15.10
C THR A 134 17.50 -1.43 -14.98
N GLU A 135 17.10 -0.85 -16.11
CA GLU A 135 16.36 0.41 -16.15
C GLU A 135 14.89 0.14 -16.45
N ILE A 136 14.01 0.72 -15.65
CA ILE A 136 12.56 0.59 -15.80
C ILE A 136 11.88 1.95 -15.75
N ALA A 137 10.75 2.07 -16.44
CA ALA A 137 9.76 3.11 -16.22
C ALA A 137 8.54 2.50 -15.54
N VAL A 138 8.04 3.17 -14.51
CA VAL A 138 6.88 2.72 -13.73
C VAL A 138 5.81 3.80 -13.75
N ASN A 139 4.56 3.39 -13.93
CA ASN A 139 3.39 4.22 -13.72
C ASN A 139 2.39 3.46 -12.85
N ILE A 140 2.03 4.04 -11.70
CA ILE A 140 1.05 3.49 -10.78
C ILE A 140 -0.12 4.46 -10.71
N ARG A 141 -1.34 3.97 -10.93
CA ARG A 141 -2.57 4.72 -10.68
C ARG A 141 -3.46 3.95 -9.73
N ARG A 142 -4.05 4.64 -8.76
CA ARG A 142 -5.01 4.01 -7.85
C ARG A 142 -6.11 4.98 -7.41
N PHE A 143 -7.24 4.42 -7.04
CA PHE A 143 -8.36 5.17 -6.45
C PHE A 143 -9.19 4.24 -5.55
N LEU A 144 -10.00 4.86 -4.69
CA LEU A 144 -11.06 4.18 -3.94
C LEU A 144 -12.38 4.51 -4.62
N CYS A 145 -13.17 3.49 -4.93
CA CYS A 145 -14.42 3.66 -5.65
C CYS A 145 -15.43 4.42 -4.78
N MET A 146 -16.07 5.44 -5.36
CA MET A 146 -17.13 6.22 -4.70
C MET A 146 -18.51 5.55 -4.79
N ASN A 147 -18.68 4.55 -5.67
CA ASN A 147 -19.95 3.84 -5.86
C ASN A 147 -19.98 2.47 -5.18
N LEU A 148 -18.80 1.90 -4.89
CA LEU A 148 -18.62 0.62 -4.23
C LEU A 148 -17.63 0.84 -3.09
N ASP A 149 -18.16 1.03 -1.89
CA ASP A 149 -17.44 1.46 -0.69
C ASP A 149 -16.22 0.58 -0.38
N GLU A 150 -16.30 -0.71 -0.68
CA GLU A 150 -15.29 -1.72 -0.35
C GLU A 150 -14.21 -1.90 -1.44
N VAL A 151 -14.30 -1.17 -2.55
CA VAL A 151 -13.44 -1.39 -3.73
C VAL A 151 -12.36 -0.33 -3.84
N GLY A 152 -11.11 -0.76 -3.70
CA GLY A 152 -9.94 -0.05 -4.19
C GLY A 152 -9.40 -0.67 -5.47
N VAL A 153 -8.89 0.16 -6.39
CA VAL A 153 -8.31 -0.31 -7.65
C VAL A 153 -6.89 0.22 -7.77
N ILE A 154 -5.97 -0.65 -8.18
CA ILE A 154 -4.57 -0.31 -8.44
C ILE A 154 -4.24 -0.81 -9.85
N ASN A 155 -3.69 0.07 -10.69
CA ASN A 155 -3.02 -0.27 -11.93
C ASN A 155 -1.53 -0.01 -11.75
N TYR A 156 -0.70 -1.06 -11.79
CA TYR A 156 0.74 -0.98 -11.62
C TYR A 156 1.43 -1.40 -12.92
N GLU A 157 2.01 -0.45 -13.63
CA GLU A 157 2.58 -0.65 -14.96
C GLU A 157 4.10 -0.53 -14.88
N ILE A 158 4.82 -1.48 -15.48
CA ILE A 158 6.28 -1.46 -15.58
C ILE A 158 6.67 -1.68 -17.03
N THR A 159 7.54 -0.80 -17.54
CA THR A 159 8.18 -0.90 -18.86
C THR A 159 9.67 -1.13 -18.68
N ALA A 160 10.23 -2.16 -19.30
CA ALA A 160 11.67 -2.37 -19.37
C ALA A 160 12.28 -1.41 -20.40
N ILE A 161 13.35 -0.69 -20.04
CA ILE A 161 13.93 0.37 -20.89
C ILE A 161 15.15 -0.13 -21.66
N ASN A 162 16.08 -0.80 -20.99
CA ASN A 162 17.43 -0.99 -21.53
C ASN A 162 17.80 -2.44 -21.89
N LYS A 163 17.04 -3.43 -21.42
CA LYS A 163 17.29 -4.85 -21.69
C LYS A 163 16.08 -5.73 -21.36
N ASP A 164 16.11 -6.96 -21.89
CA ASP A 164 15.20 -8.03 -21.52
C ASP A 164 15.14 -8.19 -20.00
N THR A 165 13.92 -8.25 -19.48
CA THR A 165 13.67 -8.16 -18.04
C THR A 165 12.63 -9.19 -17.64
N LYS A 166 12.99 -10.03 -16.67
CA LYS A 166 12.03 -10.85 -15.92
C LYS A 166 11.49 -10.01 -14.76
N ILE A 167 10.18 -9.79 -14.76
CA ILE A 167 9.45 -9.08 -13.72
C ILE A 167 8.57 -10.10 -13.00
N VAL A 168 8.63 -10.12 -11.66
CA VAL A 168 7.74 -10.92 -10.83
C VAL A 168 6.89 -9.97 -9.98
N PHE A 169 5.61 -9.89 -10.30
CA PHE A 169 4.63 -9.16 -9.50
C PHE A 169 4.19 -10.05 -8.35
N LYS A 170 4.25 -9.54 -7.11
CA LYS A 170 3.93 -10.31 -5.91
C LYS A 170 2.86 -9.60 -5.05
N PRO A 171 1.63 -9.40 -5.57
CA PRO A 171 0.54 -8.82 -4.81
C PRO A 171 0.24 -9.65 -3.56
N TYR A 172 -0.05 -8.95 -2.45
CA TYR A 172 -0.34 -9.56 -1.18
C TYR A 172 -1.36 -8.75 -0.37
N ILE A 173 -2.04 -9.47 0.51
CA ILE A 173 -2.87 -8.89 1.57
C ILE A 173 -2.33 -9.36 2.91
N ASP A 174 -2.35 -8.48 3.91
CA ASP A 174 -1.63 -8.67 5.18
C ASP A 174 -2.41 -8.12 6.36
N ALA A 175 -2.90 -8.99 7.24
CA ALA A 175 -3.57 -8.65 8.49
C ALA A 175 -2.62 -8.60 9.69
N GLY A 176 -1.33 -8.87 9.49
CA GLY A 176 -0.27 -8.81 10.51
C GLY A 176 0.19 -7.39 10.84
N VAL A 177 -0.56 -6.36 10.43
CA VAL A 177 -0.22 -4.94 10.60
C VAL A 177 -0.12 -4.52 12.06
N THR A 178 0.77 -3.57 12.33
CA THR A 178 0.94 -2.92 13.64
C THR A 178 0.46 -1.47 13.60
N ASN A 179 0.29 -0.87 14.77
CA ASN A 179 -0.06 0.54 14.92
C ASN A 179 1.10 1.25 15.62
N GLU A 180 1.68 2.28 14.99
CA GLU A 180 2.81 3.04 15.56
C GLU A 180 2.46 3.70 16.90
N ASP A 181 1.18 4.04 17.12
CA ASP A 181 0.70 4.74 18.32
C ASP A 181 0.11 3.80 19.39
N ALA A 182 0.31 2.48 19.29
CA ALA A 182 -0.19 1.54 20.28
C ALA A 182 0.38 1.83 21.69
N ASN A 183 -0.48 2.00 22.71
CA ASN A 183 -0.01 2.38 24.05
C ASN A 183 0.91 1.34 24.72
N TRP A 184 0.77 0.07 24.29
CA TRP A 184 1.37 -1.12 24.91
C TRP A 184 1.94 -2.11 23.89
N GLU A 185 2.21 -1.69 22.65
CA GLU A 185 2.76 -2.55 21.57
C GLU A 185 1.92 -3.83 21.30
N GLU A 186 0.63 -3.81 21.63
CA GLU A 186 -0.30 -4.92 21.41
C GLU A 186 -0.68 -5.03 19.92
N LYS A 187 -0.78 -6.27 19.41
CA LYS A 187 -1.49 -6.52 18.14
C LYS A 187 -2.98 -6.28 18.37
N PHE A 188 -3.64 -5.63 17.41
CA PHE A 188 -5.07 -5.36 17.49
C PHE A 188 -5.93 -6.34 16.70
N TRP A 189 -5.32 -7.08 15.77
CA TRP A 189 -5.98 -8.03 14.88
C TRP A 189 -5.65 -9.48 15.22
N GLU A 190 -6.68 -10.31 15.28
CA GLU A 190 -6.65 -11.76 15.30
C GLU A 190 -6.98 -12.27 13.89
N PRO A 191 -6.01 -12.87 13.18
CA PRO A 191 -6.28 -13.53 11.91
C PRO A 191 -7.18 -14.75 12.14
N LEU A 192 -8.30 -14.83 11.43
CA LEU A 192 -9.26 -15.93 11.55
C LEU A 192 -9.15 -16.92 10.40
N GLU A 193 -9.01 -16.41 9.17
CA GLU A 193 -9.05 -17.24 7.97
C GLU A 193 -8.26 -16.63 6.82
N VAL A 194 -7.52 -17.47 6.11
CA VAL A 194 -6.85 -17.13 4.86
C VAL A 194 -7.33 -18.10 3.78
N LYS A 195 -7.87 -17.57 2.69
CA LYS A 195 -8.43 -18.34 1.57
C LYS A 195 -7.94 -17.81 0.24
N ARG A 196 -8.01 -18.68 -0.77
CA ARG A 196 -7.66 -18.35 -2.16
C ARG A 196 -8.61 -19.02 -3.13
N ASN A 197 -8.88 -18.36 -4.25
CA ASN A 197 -9.50 -18.96 -5.41
C ASN A 197 -8.89 -18.36 -6.69
N GLY A 198 -8.17 -19.16 -7.49
CA GLY A 198 -7.54 -18.67 -8.73
C GLY A 198 -6.58 -17.50 -8.47
N ASN A 199 -6.84 -16.36 -9.11
CA ASN A 199 -6.04 -15.13 -8.96
C ASN A 199 -6.52 -14.23 -7.81
N ALA A 200 -7.48 -14.71 -7.03
CA ALA A 200 -8.05 -14.03 -5.87
C ALA A 200 -7.56 -14.63 -4.56
N ALA A 201 -7.43 -13.77 -3.55
CA ALA A 201 -7.14 -14.17 -2.17
C ALA A 201 -7.91 -13.31 -1.17
N TYR A 202 -8.18 -13.88 0.00
CA TYR A 202 -8.97 -13.26 1.05
C TYR A 202 -8.33 -13.54 2.42
N ILE A 203 -8.31 -12.54 3.28
CA ILE A 203 -7.96 -12.69 4.69
C ILE A 203 -9.08 -12.10 5.52
N THR A 204 -9.60 -12.88 6.46
CA THR A 204 -10.53 -12.39 7.47
C THR A 204 -9.80 -12.28 8.80
N ALA A 205 -9.86 -11.10 9.40
CA ALA A 205 -9.33 -10.83 10.72
C ALA A 205 -10.40 -10.20 11.61
N GLN A 206 -10.22 -10.33 12.93
CA GLN A 206 -11.11 -9.78 13.92
C GLN A 206 -10.32 -8.93 14.93
N THR A 207 -10.88 -7.81 15.37
CA THR A 207 -10.27 -7.03 16.45
C THR A 207 -10.40 -7.76 17.79
N PHE A 208 -9.34 -7.85 18.60
CA PHE A 208 -9.36 -8.63 19.85
C PHE A 208 -10.41 -8.19 20.89
N LYS A 209 -10.67 -6.88 21.04
CA LYS A 209 -11.54 -6.34 22.11
C LYS A 209 -12.96 -6.02 21.64
N THR A 210 -13.10 -5.47 20.45
CA THR A 210 -14.39 -5.03 19.89
C THR A 210 -15.03 -6.05 18.98
N HIS A 211 -14.31 -7.12 18.62
CA HIS A 211 -14.80 -8.21 17.78
C HIS A 211 -15.33 -7.78 16.40
N PHE A 212 -14.97 -6.60 15.90
CA PHE A 212 -15.20 -6.22 14.52
C PHE A 212 -14.48 -7.19 13.59
N LYS A 213 -15.17 -7.70 12.57
CA LYS A 213 -14.61 -8.60 11.56
C LYS A 213 -14.42 -7.86 10.25
N VAL A 214 -13.23 -7.98 9.68
CA VAL A 214 -12.86 -7.38 8.39
C VAL A 214 -12.33 -8.49 7.49
N THR A 215 -12.89 -8.57 6.28
CA THR A 215 -12.34 -9.42 5.22
C THR A 215 -11.69 -8.52 4.18
N THR A 216 -10.38 -8.66 4.02
CA THR A 216 -9.61 -7.99 2.97
C THR A 216 -9.44 -8.92 1.80
N PHE A 217 -9.62 -8.40 0.59
CA PHE A 217 -9.69 -9.16 -0.64
C PHE A 217 -8.78 -8.54 -1.70
N MET A 218 -8.16 -9.40 -2.50
CA MET A 218 -7.51 -9.00 -3.76
C MET A 218 -7.93 -9.93 -4.91
N GLN A 219 -8.00 -9.38 -6.11
CA GLN A 219 -8.14 -10.11 -7.38
C GLN A 219 -7.17 -9.49 -8.38
N ASN A 220 -6.36 -10.35 -9.03
CA ASN A 220 -5.26 -9.90 -9.86
C ASN A 220 -5.46 -10.31 -11.32
N THR A 221 -5.17 -9.39 -12.24
CA THR A 221 -5.13 -9.64 -13.69
C THR A 221 -3.85 -9.03 -14.25
N ILE A 222 -3.11 -9.81 -15.03
CA ILE A 222 -1.84 -9.37 -15.61
C ILE A 222 -2.01 -9.14 -17.11
N PHE A 223 -1.59 -7.97 -17.57
CA PHE A 223 -1.55 -7.60 -18.98
C PHE A 223 -0.10 -7.53 -19.44
N VAL A 224 0.15 -7.98 -20.67
CA VAL A 224 1.46 -7.84 -21.34
C VAL A 224 1.18 -7.17 -22.68
N ASN A 225 1.76 -5.99 -22.90
CA ASN A 225 1.52 -5.16 -24.09
C ASN A 225 0.01 -4.96 -24.35
N ASP A 226 -0.72 -4.51 -23.31
CA ASP A 226 -2.18 -4.26 -23.29
C ASP A 226 -3.08 -5.47 -23.57
N LYS A 227 -2.51 -6.67 -23.67
CA LYS A 227 -3.26 -7.91 -23.86
C LYS A 227 -3.32 -8.67 -22.54
N ASN A 228 -4.52 -9.09 -22.16
CA ASN A 228 -4.70 -9.95 -21.00
C ASN A 228 -3.92 -11.25 -21.20
N GLY A 229 -2.92 -11.47 -20.36
CA GLY A 229 -2.04 -12.63 -20.44
C GLY A 229 -2.67 -13.90 -19.87
N ASN A 230 -3.83 -13.80 -19.20
CA ASN A 230 -4.48 -14.90 -18.48
C ASN A 230 -3.50 -15.67 -17.56
N ILE A 231 -2.55 -14.93 -16.97
CA ILE A 231 -1.47 -15.50 -16.18
C ILE A 231 -2.02 -15.93 -14.82
N SER A 232 -1.77 -17.19 -14.48
CA SER A 232 -2.02 -17.75 -13.14
C SER A 232 -0.78 -17.61 -12.26
N PRO A 233 -0.91 -17.54 -10.93
CA PRO A 233 0.24 -17.44 -10.04
C PRO A 233 1.25 -18.57 -10.24
N SER A 234 2.52 -18.20 -10.45
CA SER A 234 3.67 -19.10 -10.52
C SER A 234 4.05 -19.65 -9.15
N ASN A 235 3.83 -18.86 -8.09
CA ASN A 235 4.11 -19.22 -6.71
C ASN A 235 3.08 -18.61 -5.76
N ILE A 236 2.95 -19.23 -4.58
CA ILE A 236 1.98 -18.85 -3.55
C ILE A 236 2.69 -18.95 -2.21
N LYS A 237 2.75 -17.85 -1.47
CA LYS A 237 3.23 -17.85 -0.08
C LYS A 237 2.04 -17.56 0.82
N THR A 238 1.71 -18.50 1.70
CA THR A 238 0.58 -18.37 2.62
C THR A 238 1.09 -18.53 4.05
N GLY A 239 0.79 -17.55 4.90
CA GLY A 239 0.98 -17.57 6.34
C GLY A 239 -0.37 -17.53 7.06
N THR A 240 -0.34 -17.34 8.38
CA THR A 240 -1.55 -17.23 9.20
C THR A 240 -2.29 -15.90 9.04
N ASP A 241 -1.55 -14.84 8.70
CA ASP A 241 -2.01 -13.45 8.62
C ASP A 241 -1.71 -12.77 7.28
N LYS A 242 -1.03 -13.47 6.37
CA LYS A 242 -0.59 -12.93 5.08
C LYS A 242 -0.73 -13.97 3.97
N ILE A 243 -1.13 -13.53 2.78
CA ILE A 243 -1.06 -14.34 1.56
C ILE A 243 -0.53 -13.49 0.41
N GLN A 244 0.43 -14.05 -0.32
CA GLN A 244 1.08 -13.44 -1.46
C GLN A 244 1.00 -14.40 -2.65
N LEU A 245 0.63 -13.86 -3.81
CA LEU A 245 0.62 -14.56 -5.09
C LEU A 245 1.76 -14.00 -5.95
N SER A 246 2.54 -14.82 -6.63
CA SER A 246 3.60 -14.37 -7.55
C SER A 246 3.20 -14.61 -8.99
N PHE A 247 3.45 -13.64 -9.87
CA PHE A 247 3.17 -13.70 -11.30
C PHE A 247 4.41 -13.33 -12.08
N ASP A 248 4.94 -14.27 -12.85
CA ASP A 248 6.17 -14.08 -13.63
C ASP A 248 5.82 -13.56 -15.02
N VAL A 249 6.49 -12.50 -15.45
CA VAL A 249 6.38 -11.89 -16.77
C VAL A 249 7.78 -11.70 -17.35
N ILE A 250 7.97 -12.11 -18.59
CA ILE A 250 9.21 -11.85 -19.33
C ILE A 250 8.90 -10.77 -20.36
N ILE A 251 9.62 -9.66 -20.27
CA ILE A 251 9.62 -8.59 -21.26
C ILE A 251 10.93 -8.73 -22.04
N ALA A 252 10.83 -8.95 -23.34
CA ALA A 252 11.95 -9.07 -24.27
C ALA A 252 11.70 -8.16 -25.48
#